data_AF-A0A7S9D4V3-F1
#
_entry.id   AF-A0A7S9D4V3-F1
#
_cell.length_a   1.000
_cell.length_b   1.000
_cell.length_c   1.000
_cell.angle_alpha   90.00
_cell.angle_beta   90.00
_cell.angle_gamma   90.00
#
_symmetry.space_group_name_H-M   'P 1'
#
loop_
_entity.id
_entity.type
_entity.pdbx_description
1 polymer ?
#
loop_
_entity_poly.entity_id
_entity_poly.type
_entity_poly.pdbx_seq_one_letter_code
_entity_poly.pdbx_strand_id
1 'polypeptide(L)'
;MSISVIEQAKIQAQVLVPLVKAFQAELGEARANALVRKTLGELYRGFGEEFWKAKNEANLGQAVASAFKTYARDDALAYDVIEQSQDAFAFDVKRCAYAEFYKALGEPELGFLLICTADFATAEGFGPDVKLTRTQTIMQGADHCDFRYRRDAGKAQ
;
A
#
# COMPACT_ATOMS: atom_id res chain seq x y z
N MET A 1 -9.96 13.56 -16.65
CA MET A 1 -9.76 13.21 -15.23
C MET A 1 -9.27 11.76 -15.19
N SER A 2 -8.12 11.48 -14.58
CA SER A 2 -7.64 10.09 -14.42
C SER A 2 -8.48 9.36 -13.37
N ILE A 3 -8.63 8.03 -13.46
CA ILE A 3 -9.34 7.21 -12.47
C ILE A 3 -8.51 7.13 -11.18
N SER A 4 -9.12 7.22 -10.00
CA SER A 4 -8.37 7.15 -8.72
C SER A 4 -7.94 5.73 -8.41
N VAL A 5 -6.97 5.60 -7.52
CA VAL A 5 -6.48 4.28 -7.12
C VAL A 5 -7.60 3.47 -6.44
N ILE A 6 -8.49 4.10 -5.67
CA ILE A 6 -9.65 3.42 -5.07
C ILE A 6 -10.63 2.91 -6.14
N GLU A 7 -10.95 3.71 -7.15
CA GLU A 7 -11.83 3.27 -8.24
C GLU A 7 -11.18 2.18 -9.10
N GLN A 8 -9.87 2.29 -9.36
CA GLN A 8 -9.11 1.23 -10.02
C GLN A 8 -9.15 -0.08 -9.21
N ALA A 9 -8.94 -0.01 -7.88
CA ALA A 9 -8.98 -1.18 -7.01
C ALA A 9 -10.36 -1.85 -7.02
N LYS A 10 -11.45 -1.06 -6.97
CA LYS A 10 -12.83 -1.58 -7.07
C LYS A 10 -13.09 -2.29 -8.40
N ILE A 11 -12.62 -1.70 -9.52
CA ILE A 11 -12.75 -2.31 -10.85
C ILE A 11 -11.94 -3.61 -10.91
N GLN A 12 -10.67 -3.58 -10.50
CA GLN A 12 -9.78 -4.73 -10.53
C GLN A 12 -10.27 -5.87 -9.63
N ALA A 13 -10.87 -5.58 -8.48
CA ALA A 13 -11.41 -6.58 -7.57
C ALA A 13 -12.47 -7.48 -8.21
N GLN A 14 -13.27 -6.95 -9.15
CA GLN A 14 -14.31 -7.73 -9.85
C GLN A 14 -13.70 -8.90 -10.66
N VAL A 15 -12.43 -8.79 -11.05
CA VAL A 15 -11.71 -9.82 -11.81
C VAL A 15 -10.72 -10.58 -10.93
N LEU A 16 -9.94 -9.86 -10.12
CA LEU A 16 -8.86 -10.46 -9.32
C LEU A 16 -9.41 -11.36 -8.20
N VAL A 17 -10.51 -10.97 -7.54
CA VAL A 17 -11.08 -11.78 -6.45
C VAL A 17 -11.49 -13.18 -6.92
N PRO A 18 -12.36 -13.35 -7.93
CA PRO A 18 -12.73 -14.69 -8.38
C PRO A 18 -11.54 -15.48 -8.95
N LEU A 19 -10.59 -14.82 -9.60
CA LEU A 19 -9.39 -15.47 -10.13
C LEU A 19 -8.49 -16.02 -9.01
N VAL A 20 -8.21 -15.21 -7.99
CA VAL A 20 -7.40 -15.64 -6.85
C VAL A 20 -8.10 -16.76 -6.10
N LYS A 21 -9.42 -16.69 -5.90
CA LYS A 21 -10.19 -17.79 -5.30
C LYS A 21 -10.09 -19.09 -6.09
N ALA A 22 -10.17 -19.03 -7.42
CA ALA A 22 -9.98 -20.21 -8.27
C ALA A 22 -8.57 -20.80 -8.08
N PHE A 23 -7.53 -19.95 -8.00
CA PHE A 23 -6.17 -20.42 -7.71
C PHE A 23 -6.03 -21.00 -6.30
N GLN A 24 -6.69 -20.42 -5.29
CA GLN A 24 -6.69 -20.96 -3.93
C GLN A 24 -7.35 -22.34 -3.87
N ALA A 25 -8.45 -22.53 -4.60
CA ALA A 25 -9.14 -23.82 -4.70
C ALA A 25 -8.27 -24.90 -5.36
N GLU A 26 -7.50 -24.54 -6.39
CA GLU A 26 -6.67 -25.48 -7.15
C GLU A 26 -5.30 -25.76 -6.50
N LEU A 27 -4.63 -24.72 -6.00
CA LEU A 27 -3.23 -24.78 -5.54
C LEU A 27 -3.10 -24.84 -4.02
N GLY A 28 -4.19 -24.65 -3.29
CA GLY A 28 -4.20 -24.35 -1.86
C GLY A 28 -3.89 -22.88 -1.58
N GLU A 29 -4.49 -22.37 -0.50
CA GLU A 29 -4.45 -20.95 -0.15
C GLU A 29 -3.03 -20.40 0.01
N ALA A 30 -2.18 -21.09 0.77
CA ALA A 30 -0.83 -20.64 1.06
C ALA A 30 0.00 -20.44 -0.21
N ARG A 31 -0.07 -21.39 -1.15
CA ARG A 31 0.68 -21.35 -2.41
C ARG A 31 0.14 -20.28 -3.35
N ALA A 32 -1.19 -20.20 -3.49
CA ALA A 32 -1.82 -19.19 -4.33
C ALA A 32 -1.52 -17.76 -3.82
N ASN A 33 -1.68 -17.53 -2.52
CA ASN A 33 -1.40 -16.22 -1.92
C ASN A 33 0.07 -15.84 -2.01
N ALA A 34 1.00 -16.79 -1.86
CA ALA A 34 2.43 -16.53 -2.04
C ALA A 34 2.75 -16.10 -3.48
N LEU A 35 2.14 -16.75 -4.48
CA LEU A 35 2.32 -16.39 -5.88
C LEU A 35 1.78 -14.98 -6.15
N VAL A 36 0.58 -14.66 -5.66
CA VAL A 36 -0.02 -13.32 -5.79
C VAL A 36 0.88 -12.26 -5.16
N ARG A 37 1.35 -12.48 -3.92
CA ARG A 37 2.27 -11.54 -3.22
C ARG A 37 3.53 -11.29 -4.02
N LYS A 38 4.14 -12.36 -4.56
CA LYS A 38 5.36 -12.23 -5.36
C LYS A 38 5.10 -11.41 -6.63
N THR A 39 4.12 -11.83 -7.43
CA THR A 39 3.85 -11.22 -8.75
C THR A 39 3.40 -9.76 -8.61
N LEU A 40 2.46 -9.48 -7.70
CA LEU A 40 2.01 -8.10 -7.49
C LEU A 40 3.07 -7.27 -6.77
N GLY A 41 3.87 -7.86 -5.88
CA GLY A 41 4.97 -7.18 -5.21
C GLY A 41 6.01 -6.65 -6.21
N GLU A 42 6.37 -7.42 -7.23
CA GLU A 42 7.26 -6.95 -8.31
C GLU A 42 6.65 -5.76 -9.08
N LEU A 43 5.36 -5.81 -9.39
CA LEU A 43 4.64 -4.71 -10.05
C LEU A 43 4.61 -3.44 -9.19
N TYR A 44 4.21 -3.55 -7.93
CA TYR A 44 4.10 -2.41 -7.01
C TYR A 44 5.45 -1.80 -6.65
N ARG A 45 6.52 -2.61 -6.62
CA ARG A 45 7.90 -2.11 -6.51
C ARG A 45 8.26 -1.24 -7.70
N GLY A 46 7.94 -1.68 -8.91
CA GLY A 46 8.13 -0.89 -10.13
C GLY A 46 7.44 0.49 -10.07
N PHE A 47 6.19 0.54 -9.60
CA PHE A 47 5.50 1.82 -9.40
C PHE A 47 6.20 2.72 -8.35
N GLY A 48 6.72 2.13 -7.28
CA GLY A 48 7.52 2.86 -6.29
C GLY A 48 8.80 3.45 -6.90
N GLU A 49 9.51 2.66 -7.72
CA GLU A 49 10.71 3.11 -8.42
C GLU A 49 10.43 4.24 -9.42
N GLU A 50 9.38 4.12 -10.22
CA GLU A 50 8.98 5.15 -11.19
C GLU A 50 8.62 6.45 -10.47
N PHE A 51 7.83 6.36 -9.40
CA PHE A 51 7.50 7.52 -8.57
C PHE A 51 8.76 8.17 -8.00
N TRP A 52 9.68 7.37 -7.45
CA TRP A 52 10.87 7.89 -6.79
C TRP A 52 11.86 8.51 -7.78
N LYS A 53 12.04 7.91 -8.96
CA LYS A 53 12.89 8.45 -10.04
C LYS A 53 12.34 9.76 -10.60
N ALA A 54 11.02 9.90 -10.73
CA ALA A 54 10.38 11.10 -11.25
C ALA A 54 10.39 12.28 -10.25
N LYS A 55 10.64 12.00 -8.97
CA LYS A 55 10.60 12.99 -7.90
C LYS A 55 11.89 13.81 -7.84
N ASN A 56 11.75 15.14 -7.87
CA ASN A 56 12.85 16.08 -7.60
C ASN A 56 12.69 16.72 -6.21
N GLU A 57 12.72 15.90 -5.16
CA GLU A 57 12.54 16.38 -3.78
C GLU A 57 13.46 15.55 -2.85
N ALA A 58 14.22 16.21 -1.98
CA ALA A 58 15.20 15.56 -1.12
C ALA A 58 14.63 15.28 0.29
N ASN A 59 13.57 15.99 0.69
CA ASN A 59 12.87 15.75 1.94
C ASN A 59 12.00 14.48 1.83
N LEU A 60 12.24 13.49 2.70
CA LEU A 60 11.48 12.23 2.73
C LEU A 60 10.01 12.51 3.09
N GLY A 61 9.77 13.33 4.11
CA GLY A 61 8.44 13.73 4.57
C GLY A 61 7.57 14.23 3.41
N GLN A 62 8.08 15.17 2.64
CA GLN A 62 7.39 15.75 1.49
C GLN A 62 7.22 14.76 0.33
N ALA A 63 8.21 13.88 0.10
CA ALA A 63 8.14 12.77 -0.85
C ALA A 63 6.90 11.91 -0.66
N VAL A 64 6.83 11.33 0.52
CA VAL A 64 5.90 10.26 0.81
C VAL A 64 4.53 10.87 1.02
N ALA A 65 4.43 12.06 1.62
CA ALA A 65 3.19 12.81 1.67
C ALA A 65 2.60 13.06 0.26
N SER A 66 3.44 13.42 -0.72
CA SER A 66 3.00 13.60 -2.11
C SER A 66 2.52 12.28 -2.74
N ALA A 67 3.27 11.19 -2.57
CA ALA A 67 2.88 9.87 -3.04
C ALA A 67 1.54 9.45 -2.44
N PHE A 68 1.42 9.57 -1.11
CA PHE A 68 0.29 9.10 -0.33
C PHE A 68 -1.01 9.85 -0.67
N LYS A 69 -0.93 11.14 -1.03
CA LYS A 69 -2.08 11.90 -1.55
C LYS A 69 -2.75 11.23 -2.76
N THR A 70 -1.98 10.54 -3.61
CA THR A 70 -2.55 9.79 -4.76
C THR A 70 -3.44 8.65 -4.30
N TYR A 71 -3.04 7.94 -3.24
CA TYR A 71 -3.79 6.81 -2.67
C TYR A 71 -4.98 7.27 -1.80
N ALA A 72 -4.89 8.46 -1.20
CA ALA A 72 -5.94 9.09 -0.40
C ALA A 72 -7.00 9.84 -1.22
N ARG A 73 -6.78 9.98 -2.54
CA ARG A 73 -7.67 10.73 -3.45
C ARG A 73 -9.09 10.16 -3.44
N ASP A 74 -10.07 11.00 -3.76
CA ASP A 74 -11.51 10.67 -3.76
C ASP A 74 -12.00 10.16 -2.40
N ASP A 75 -11.54 10.82 -1.33
CA ASP A 75 -11.89 10.51 0.06
C ASP A 75 -11.54 9.07 0.48
N ALA A 76 -10.57 8.45 -0.20
CA ALA A 76 -10.26 7.05 0.02
C ALA A 76 -9.65 6.77 1.41
N LEU A 77 -8.93 7.75 1.98
CA LEU A 77 -8.23 7.60 3.26
C LEU A 77 -8.40 8.88 4.10
N ALA A 78 -8.86 8.73 5.35
CA ALA A 78 -8.77 9.78 6.37
C ALA A 78 -7.62 9.43 7.32
N TYR A 79 -6.69 10.37 7.52
CA TYR A 79 -5.46 10.11 8.24
C TYR A 79 -4.93 11.33 9.00
N ASP A 80 -4.21 11.07 10.08
CA ASP A 80 -3.56 12.08 10.91
C ASP A 80 -2.04 11.99 10.73
N VAL A 81 -1.40 13.09 10.37
CA VAL A 81 0.06 13.17 10.28
C VAL A 81 0.65 13.35 11.68
N ILE A 82 1.56 12.45 12.05
CA ILE A 82 2.26 12.44 13.35
C ILE A 82 3.63 13.11 13.21
N GLU A 83 4.35 12.83 12.13
CA GLU A 83 5.66 13.41 11.85
C GLU A 83 5.83 13.65 10.35
N GLN A 84 6.37 14.82 10.00
CA GLN A 84 6.83 15.12 8.65
C GLN A 84 8.13 15.91 8.76
N SER A 85 9.25 15.26 8.46
CA SER A 85 10.60 15.82 8.59
C SER A 85 11.45 15.47 7.38
N GLN A 86 12.71 15.91 7.38
CA GLN A 86 13.68 15.61 6.31
C GLN A 86 13.84 14.10 6.09
N ASP A 87 13.74 13.31 7.15
CA ASP A 87 14.11 11.90 7.15
C ASP A 87 12.96 10.99 7.60
N ALA A 88 11.75 11.52 7.79
CA ALA A 88 10.59 10.72 8.21
C ALA A 88 9.24 11.25 7.73
N PHE A 89 8.33 10.30 7.52
CA PHE A 89 6.90 10.55 7.39
C PHE A 89 6.14 9.50 8.21
N ALA A 90 5.47 9.92 9.26
CA ALA A 90 4.66 9.07 10.12
C ALA A 90 3.22 9.57 10.14
N PHE A 91 2.26 8.67 9.96
CA PHE A 91 0.85 9.00 9.99
C PHE A 91 0.00 7.77 10.34
N ASP A 92 -1.18 8.02 10.88
CA ASP A 92 -2.17 6.98 11.13
C ASP A 92 -3.36 7.15 10.21
N VAL A 93 -3.77 6.08 9.53
CA VAL A 93 -5.05 6.06 8.80
C VAL A 93 -6.15 5.68 9.78
N LYS A 94 -7.15 6.55 9.95
CA LYS A 94 -8.30 6.34 10.85
C LYS A 94 -9.57 5.87 10.12
N ARG A 95 -9.65 6.07 8.80
CA ARG A 95 -10.71 5.50 7.94
C ARG A 95 -10.12 5.10 6.60
N CYS A 96 -10.52 3.94 6.07
CA CYS A 96 -10.00 3.38 4.83
C CYS A 96 -11.11 2.81 3.94
N ALA A 97 -11.43 3.51 2.85
CA ALA A 97 -12.45 3.09 1.89
C ALA A 97 -12.11 1.77 1.18
N TYR A 98 -10.81 1.46 1.02
CA TYR A 98 -10.38 0.15 0.50
C TYR A 98 -10.79 -0.98 1.46
N ALA A 99 -10.57 -0.79 2.76
CA ALA A 99 -10.95 -1.77 3.78
C ALA A 99 -12.47 -1.92 3.88
N GLU A 100 -13.20 -0.81 3.85
CA GLU A 100 -14.67 -0.82 3.83
C GLU A 100 -15.21 -1.60 2.62
N PHE A 101 -14.65 -1.35 1.43
CA PHE A 101 -15.05 -2.02 0.21
C PHE A 101 -14.83 -3.54 0.27
N TYR A 102 -13.63 -4.00 0.62
CA TYR A 102 -13.36 -5.45 0.70
C TYR A 102 -14.10 -6.14 1.83
N LYS A 103 -14.39 -5.45 2.95
CA LYS A 103 -15.27 -5.96 3.99
C LYS A 103 -16.71 -6.11 3.50
N ALA A 104 -17.23 -5.12 2.77
CA ALA A 104 -18.57 -5.19 2.17
C ALA A 104 -18.67 -6.29 1.10
N LEU A 105 -17.57 -6.58 0.39
CA LEU A 105 -17.47 -7.69 -0.54
C LEU A 105 -17.43 -9.07 0.14
N GLY A 106 -17.17 -9.12 1.46
CA GLY A 106 -16.97 -10.36 2.21
C GLY A 106 -15.56 -10.93 2.09
N GLU A 107 -14.59 -10.15 1.57
CA GLU A 107 -13.24 -10.61 1.20
C GLU A 107 -12.11 -9.79 1.85
N PRO A 108 -12.11 -9.57 3.18
CA PRO A 108 -11.09 -8.75 3.83
C PRO A 108 -9.67 -9.34 3.69
N GLU A 109 -9.52 -10.66 3.71
CA GLU A 109 -8.21 -11.33 3.55
C GLU A 109 -7.62 -11.11 2.16
N LEU A 110 -8.47 -11.15 1.11
CA LEU A 110 -8.05 -10.82 -0.24
C LEU A 110 -7.80 -9.31 -0.39
N GLY A 111 -8.57 -8.47 0.29
CA GLY A 111 -8.29 -7.04 0.38
C GLY A 111 -6.91 -6.76 0.98
N PHE A 112 -6.54 -7.47 2.04
CA PHE A 112 -5.22 -7.35 2.65
C PHE A 112 -4.14 -7.78 1.66
N LEU A 113 -4.32 -8.95 1.03
CA LEU A 113 -3.41 -9.50 0.03
C LEU A 113 -3.19 -8.54 -1.15
N LEU A 114 -4.26 -8.01 -1.73
CA LEU A 114 -4.21 -7.24 -2.98
C LEU A 114 -3.86 -5.76 -2.76
N ILE A 115 -4.28 -5.18 -1.63
CA ILE A 115 -4.14 -3.74 -1.37
C ILE A 115 -3.06 -3.49 -0.33
N CYS A 116 -3.22 -4.00 0.89
CA CYS A 116 -2.36 -3.60 2.00
C CYS A 116 -0.91 -4.09 1.84
N THR A 117 -0.68 -5.26 1.26
CA THR A 117 0.68 -5.77 1.11
C THR A 117 1.50 -4.99 0.08
N ALA A 118 0.83 -4.33 -0.86
CA ALA A 118 1.45 -3.48 -1.88
C ALA A 118 2.27 -2.35 -1.27
N ASP A 119 1.85 -1.82 -0.11
CA ASP A 119 2.49 -0.69 0.54
C ASP A 119 3.98 -0.93 0.84
N PHE A 120 4.34 -2.15 1.25
CA PHE A 120 5.73 -2.52 1.50
C PHE A 120 6.54 -2.63 0.21
N ALA A 121 5.97 -3.26 -0.82
CA ALA A 121 6.63 -3.39 -2.11
C ALA A 121 6.87 -2.02 -2.76
N THR A 122 5.88 -1.12 -2.71
CA THR A 122 6.02 0.26 -3.17
C THR A 122 7.07 1.02 -2.37
N ALA A 123 7.12 0.84 -1.04
CA ALA A 123 8.16 1.45 -0.20
C ALA A 123 9.57 0.95 -0.55
N GLU A 124 9.74 -0.34 -0.84
CA GLU A 124 11.01 -0.89 -1.32
C GLU A 124 11.47 -0.24 -2.63
N GLY A 125 10.53 0.13 -3.50
CA GLY A 125 10.82 0.85 -4.74
C GLY A 125 11.35 2.26 -4.54
N PHE A 126 11.15 2.87 -3.36
CA PHE A 126 11.71 4.19 -3.04
C PHE A 126 13.22 4.17 -2.84
N GLY A 127 13.84 2.99 -2.72
CA GLY A 127 15.28 2.85 -2.61
C GLY A 127 15.73 2.27 -1.27
N PRO A 128 16.99 1.82 -1.18
CA PRO A 128 17.50 1.03 -0.07
C PRO A 128 17.66 1.80 1.24
N ASP A 129 17.60 3.14 1.18
CA ASP A 129 17.70 4.03 2.32
C ASP A 129 16.33 4.39 2.90
N VAL A 130 15.21 3.98 2.30
CA VAL A 130 13.86 4.25 2.82
C VAL A 130 13.24 2.96 3.37
N LYS A 131 12.78 3.00 4.62
CA LYS A 131 12.13 1.88 5.28
C LYS A 131 10.72 2.24 5.73
N LEU A 132 9.75 1.41 5.35
CA LEU A 132 8.41 1.41 5.93
C LEU A 132 8.33 0.40 7.08
N THR A 133 7.85 0.85 8.23
CA THR A 133 7.30 -0.02 9.27
C THR A 133 5.81 0.23 9.38
N ARG A 134 5.02 -0.84 9.43
CA ARG A 134 3.60 -0.84 9.76
C ARG A 134 3.27 -2.16 10.44
N THR A 135 2.59 -2.11 11.57
CA THR A 135 2.32 -3.28 12.41
C THR A 135 0.87 -3.74 12.33
N GLN A 136 -0.05 -2.86 11.92
CA GLN A 136 -1.47 -3.15 11.89
C GLN A 136 -2.18 -2.48 10.71
N THR A 137 -3.36 -3.02 10.38
CA THR A 137 -4.22 -2.44 9.34
C THR A 137 -5.71 -2.52 9.72
N ILE A 138 -6.48 -1.51 9.31
CA ILE A 138 -7.94 -1.52 9.40
C ILE A 138 -8.54 -2.73 8.65
N MET A 139 -7.91 -3.14 7.54
CA MET A 139 -8.34 -4.31 6.76
C MET A 139 -8.34 -5.59 7.59
N GLN A 140 -7.36 -5.75 8.49
CA GLN A 140 -7.24 -6.88 9.42
C GLN A 140 -8.01 -6.68 10.74
N GLY A 141 -8.81 -5.61 10.86
CA GLY A 141 -9.67 -5.37 12.01
C GLY A 141 -9.08 -4.48 13.10
N ALA A 142 -7.90 -3.87 12.89
CA ALA A 142 -7.38 -2.85 13.80
C ALA A 142 -8.20 -1.55 13.73
N ASP A 143 -8.04 -0.70 14.74
CA ASP A 143 -8.67 0.63 14.81
C ASP A 143 -8.00 1.65 13.88
N HIS A 144 -6.73 1.45 13.51
CA HIS A 144 -6.00 2.28 12.55
C HIS A 144 -4.92 1.49 11.80
N CYS A 145 -4.37 2.08 10.73
CA CYS A 145 -3.11 1.64 10.13
C CYS A 145 -1.98 2.58 10.58
N ASP A 146 -0.83 2.07 10.98
CA ASP A 146 0.29 2.83 11.57
C ASP A 146 1.50 2.94 10.63
N PHE A 147 1.44 3.83 9.64
CA PHE A 147 2.54 3.98 8.69
C PHE A 147 3.70 4.79 9.28
N ARG A 148 4.91 4.22 9.23
CA ARG A 148 6.15 4.85 9.72
C ARG A 148 7.24 4.71 8.66
N TYR A 149 7.40 5.72 7.81
CA TYR A 149 8.52 5.82 6.88
C TYR A 149 9.68 6.55 7.54
N ARG A 150 10.88 5.98 7.45
CA ARG A 150 12.12 6.66 7.86
C ARG A 150 13.25 6.38 6.88
N ARG A 151 14.21 7.31 6.81
CA ARG A 151 15.53 7.01 6.22
C ARG A 151 16.34 6.13 7.17
N ASP A 152 16.96 5.10 6.62
CA ASP A 152 17.89 4.25 7.35
C ASP A 152 19.28 4.92 7.35
N ALA A 153 19.63 5.55 8.47
CA ALA A 153 20.86 6.36 8.61
C ALA A 153 22.17 5.58 8.34
N GLY A 154 22.11 4.25 8.23
CA GLY A 154 23.26 3.39 7.92
C GLY A 154 23.54 3.17 6.42
N LYS A 155 22.71 3.69 5.50
CA LYS A 155 22.84 3.47 4.04
C LYS A 155 22.83 4.73 3.19
N ALA A 156 22.83 5.91 3.80
CA ALA A 156 23.12 7.16 3.10
C ALA A 156 24.63 7.23 2.81
N GLN A 157 25.06 6.64 1.69
CA GLN A 157 26.40 6.79 1.11
C GLN A 157 26.26 7.20 -0.34
#